data_AF-A0A6L7ST02-F1
#
_entry.id   AF-A0A6L7ST02-F1
#
_cell.length_a   1.000
_cell.length_b   1.000
_cell.length_c   1.000
_cell.angle_alpha   90.00
_cell.angle_beta   90.00
_cell.angle_gamma   90.00
#
_symmetry.space_group_name_H-M   'P 1'
#
loop_
_entity.id
_entity.type
_entity.pdbx_description
1 polymer ?
#
loop_
_entity_poly.entity_id
_entity_poly.type
_entity_poly.pdbx_seq_one_letter_code
_entity_poly.pdbx_strand_id
1 'polypeptide(L)'
;MFEVDVQHFLQTKLPQFTGISRFPPVHRDLALVVEEEVEVKSIEDEIRLSAGSLLKNVTLFDVFRGKNLNKNTKSMAFGLTFQSNLGNLTAHEIDDLIGKIIQDMKTRINVELRE
;
A
#
# COMPACT_ATOMS: atom_id res chain seq x y z
N MET A 1 17.63 14.55 -19.55
CA MET A 1 18.67 15.15 -18.69
C MET A 1 17.98 15.65 -17.44
N PHE A 2 18.46 15.30 -16.25
CA PHE A 2 17.93 15.79 -14.98
C PHE A 2 19.07 16.50 -14.23
N GLU A 3 18.75 17.52 -13.45
CA GLU A 3 19.68 18.28 -12.61
C GLU A 3 19.19 18.23 -11.16
N VAL A 4 20.12 18.09 -10.21
CA VAL A 4 19.81 17.96 -8.79
C VAL A 4 20.78 18.84 -8.00
N ASP A 5 20.23 19.67 -7.12
CA ASP A 5 21.03 20.43 -6.16
C ASP A 5 21.48 19.53 -5.00
N VAL A 6 22.78 19.27 -4.94
CA VAL A 6 23.42 18.40 -3.93
C VAL A 6 23.19 18.89 -2.50
N GLN A 7 23.04 20.20 -2.27
CA GLN A 7 22.91 20.76 -0.91
C GLN A 7 21.69 20.18 -0.17
N HIS A 8 20.64 19.82 -0.90
CA HIS A 8 19.42 19.24 -0.34
C HIS A 8 19.58 17.77 0.12
N PHE A 9 20.67 17.09 -0.26
CA PHE A 9 20.94 15.68 0.07
C PHE A 9 22.01 15.49 1.15
N LEU A 10 22.67 16.56 1.57
CA LEU A 10 23.72 16.50 2.60
C LEU A 10 23.17 16.30 4.02
N GLN A 11 21.87 16.54 4.23
CA GLN A 11 21.22 16.31 5.52
C GLN A 11 20.93 14.82 5.72
N THR A 12 21.58 14.22 6.72
CA THR A 12 21.33 12.83 7.12
C THR A 12 20.58 12.78 8.44
N LYS A 13 19.53 11.96 8.53
CA LYS A 13 18.90 11.64 9.82
C LYS A 13 19.75 10.61 10.55
N LEU A 14 20.02 10.85 11.83
CA LEU A 14 20.64 9.84 12.70
C LEU A 14 19.67 8.67 12.88
N PRO A 15 20.14 7.41 12.80
CA PRO A 15 19.28 6.26 13.02
C PRO A 15 18.74 6.28 14.45
N GLN A 16 17.43 6.17 14.59
CA GLN A 16 16.76 6.05 15.88
C GLN A 16 16.36 4.60 16.09
N PHE A 17 16.61 4.09 17.30
CA PHE A 17 16.17 2.75 17.67
C PHE A 17 14.65 2.68 17.68
N THR A 18 14.11 1.70 16.96
CA THR A 18 12.70 1.31 17.04
C THR A 18 12.62 -0.14 17.50
N GLY A 19 11.69 -0.42 18.42
CA GLY A 19 11.52 -1.77 18.95
C GLY A 19 11.18 -2.76 17.84
N ILE A 20 11.90 -3.88 17.80
CA ILE A 20 11.64 -4.98 16.88
C ILE A 20 10.46 -5.79 17.43
N SER A 21 9.41 -5.98 16.63
CA SER A 21 8.31 -6.85 17.02
C SER A 21 8.80 -8.29 17.17
N ARG A 22 8.33 -8.96 18.22
CA ARG A 22 8.55 -10.40 18.42
C ARG A 22 7.49 -11.26 17.71
N PHE A 23 6.46 -10.63 17.14
CA PHE A 23 5.34 -11.31 16.48
C PHE A 23 5.60 -11.39 14.97
N PRO A 24 5.22 -12.49 14.31
CA PRO A 24 5.46 -12.68 12.88
C PRO A 24 4.68 -11.66 12.05
N PRO A 25 5.23 -11.21 10.91
CA PRO A 25 4.49 -10.42 9.95
C PRO A 25 3.44 -11.27 9.21
N VAL A 26 2.38 -10.62 8.76
CA VAL A 26 1.37 -11.20 7.86
C VAL A 26 1.43 -10.49 6.52
N HIS A 27 1.46 -11.26 5.44
CA HIS A 27 1.52 -10.74 4.07
C HIS A 27 0.16 -10.90 3.39
N ARG A 28 -0.27 -9.87 2.65
CA ARG A 28 -1.49 -9.88 1.85
C ARG A 28 -1.28 -9.14 0.55
N ASP A 29 -1.79 -9.71 -0.52
CA ASP A 29 -1.76 -9.06 -1.82
C ASP A 29 -3.12 -8.44 -2.13
N LEU A 30 -3.08 -7.29 -2.80
CA LEU A 30 -4.25 -6.52 -3.19
C LEU A 30 -4.11 -6.12 -4.65
N ALA A 31 -5.05 -6.57 -5.50
CA ALA A 31 -5.11 -6.18 -6.90
C ALA A 31 -6.28 -5.22 -7.13
N LEU A 32 -5.98 -4.01 -7.59
CA LEU A 32 -6.92 -2.92 -7.75
C LEU A 32 -7.00 -2.50 -9.21
N VAL A 33 -8.21 -2.41 -9.75
CA VAL A 33 -8.48 -1.77 -11.05
C VAL A 33 -8.85 -0.32 -10.80
N VAL A 34 -8.11 0.57 -11.43
CA VAL A 34 -8.30 2.03 -11.32
C VAL A 34 -8.20 2.69 -12.68
N GLU A 35 -8.67 3.94 -12.76
CA GLU A 35 -8.44 4.78 -13.94
C GLU A 35 -6.95 4.99 -14.20
N GLU A 36 -6.59 5.13 -15.48
CA GLU A 36 -5.20 5.26 -15.94
C GLU A 36 -4.50 6.48 -15.32
N GLU A 37 -5.26 7.53 -15.00
CA GLU A 37 -4.77 8.79 -14.42
C GLU A 37 -4.43 8.67 -12.92
N VAL A 38 -4.94 7.65 -12.23
CA VAL A 38 -4.69 7.48 -10.79
C VAL A 38 -3.21 7.18 -10.54
N GLU A 39 -2.55 8.04 -9.78
CA GLU A 39 -1.17 7.84 -9.38
C GLU A 39 -1.04 6.71 -8.36
N VAL A 40 0.03 5.93 -8.47
CA VAL A 40 0.39 4.87 -7.50
C VAL A 40 0.46 5.44 -6.08
N LYS A 41 1.02 6.64 -5.95
CA LYS A 41 1.21 7.30 -4.65
C LYS A 41 -0.11 7.57 -3.94
N SER A 42 -1.14 8.00 -4.67
CA SER A 42 -2.47 8.23 -4.10
C SER A 42 -3.06 6.95 -3.49
N ILE A 43 -2.83 5.80 -4.13
CA ILE A 43 -3.26 4.50 -3.61
C ILE A 43 -2.42 4.11 -2.40
N GLU A 44 -1.09 4.27 -2.48
CA GLU A 44 -0.18 3.97 -1.36
C GLU A 44 -0.53 4.78 -0.11
N ASP A 45 -0.77 6.08 -0.27
CA ASP A 45 -1.11 7.01 0.81
C ASP A 45 -2.45 6.61 1.47
N GLU A 46 -3.45 6.22 0.68
CA GLU A 46 -4.73 5.75 1.21
C GLU A 46 -4.59 4.41 1.96
N ILE A 47 -3.81 3.45 1.44
CA ILE A 47 -3.53 2.19 2.15
C ILE A 47 -2.89 2.48 3.50
N ARG A 48 -1.88 3.36 3.53
CA ARG A 48 -1.18 3.75 4.77
C ARG A 48 -2.13 4.43 5.75
N LEU A 49 -3.01 5.30 5.27
CA LEU A 49 -3.99 6.01 6.08
C LEU A 49 -4.99 5.04 6.72
N SER A 50 -5.59 4.14 5.93
CA SER A 50 -6.62 3.21 6.40
C SER A 50 -6.07 2.10 7.29
N ALA A 51 -4.88 1.58 6.97
CA ALA A 51 -4.23 0.50 7.71
C ALA A 51 -3.56 0.97 9.02
N GLY A 52 -3.15 2.24 9.08
CA GLY A 52 -2.54 2.84 10.26
C GLY A 52 -1.23 2.16 10.69
N SER A 53 -0.99 2.09 12.00
CA SER A 53 0.30 1.65 12.58
C SER A 53 0.64 0.17 12.38
N LEU A 54 -0.35 -0.65 11.96
CA LEU A 54 -0.15 -2.07 11.71
C LEU A 54 0.56 -2.34 10.38
N LEU A 55 0.42 -1.44 9.40
CA LEU A 55 1.10 -1.58 8.12
C LEU A 55 2.59 -1.24 8.27
N LYS A 56 3.44 -2.23 8.09
CA LYS A 56 4.90 -2.03 8.06
C LYS A 56 5.40 -1.68 6.68
N ASN A 57 4.83 -2.30 5.65
CA ASN A 57 5.26 -2.06 4.29
C ASN A 57 4.09 -2.20 3.32
N VAL A 58 4.14 -1.41 2.25
CA VAL A 58 3.28 -1.51 1.06
C VAL A 58 4.20 -1.39 -0.13
N THR A 59 4.05 -2.28 -1.11
CA THR A 59 4.93 -2.33 -2.28
C THR A 59 4.12 -2.65 -3.51
N LEU A 60 4.15 -1.77 -4.51
CA LEU A 60 3.64 -2.07 -5.84
C LEU A 60 4.58 -3.09 -6.51
N PHE A 61 4.05 -4.22 -6.97
CA PHE A 61 4.85 -5.25 -7.63
C PHE A 61 4.39 -5.59 -9.04
N ASP A 62 3.16 -5.23 -9.44
CA ASP A 62 2.69 -5.43 -10.81
C ASP A 62 1.77 -4.29 -11.28
N VAL A 63 1.87 -3.94 -12.56
CA VAL A 63 0.98 -2.99 -13.24
C VAL A 63 0.59 -3.59 -14.59
N PHE A 64 -0.66 -4.02 -14.70
CA PHE A 64 -1.20 -4.65 -15.89
C PHE A 64 -2.13 -3.71 -16.67
N ARG A 65 -1.90 -3.64 -17.98
CA ARG A 65 -2.76 -3.00 -18.98
C ARG A 65 -3.07 -4.02 -20.06
N GLY A 66 -4.34 -4.27 -20.38
CA GLY A 66 -4.67 -5.29 -21.36
C GLY A 66 -6.13 -5.30 -21.79
N LYS A 67 -6.42 -6.14 -22.78
CA LYS A 67 -7.74 -6.22 -23.45
C LYS A 67 -8.89 -6.64 -22.51
N ASN A 68 -8.57 -7.24 -21.36
CA ASN A 68 -9.54 -7.66 -20.35
C ASN A 68 -9.89 -6.55 -19.36
N LEU A 69 -9.38 -5.33 -19.56
CA LEU A 69 -9.71 -4.15 -18.77
C LEU A 69 -10.49 -3.15 -19.62
N ASN A 70 -11.31 -2.32 -18.95
CA ASN A 70 -11.99 -1.21 -19.59
C ASN A 70 -10.99 -0.26 -20.25
N LYS A 71 -11.43 0.44 -21.30
CA LYS A 71 -10.60 1.51 -21.89
C LYS A 71 -10.32 2.55 -20.80
N ASN A 72 -9.06 2.98 -20.70
CA ASN A 72 -8.56 3.93 -19.70
C ASN A 72 -8.51 3.40 -18.26
N THR A 73 -8.45 2.08 -18.05
CA THR A 73 -8.14 1.52 -16.72
C THR A 73 -6.86 0.69 -16.74
N LYS A 74 -6.24 0.59 -15.57
CA LYS A 74 -5.07 -0.24 -15.29
C LYS A 74 -5.31 -1.03 -14.01
N SER A 75 -4.73 -2.22 -13.94
CA SER A 75 -4.72 -3.05 -12.74
C SER A 75 -3.37 -2.89 -12.05
N MET A 76 -3.36 -2.61 -10.75
CA MET A 76 -2.15 -2.47 -9.95
C MET A 76 -2.19 -3.45 -8.78
N ALA A 77 -1.12 -4.21 -8.60
CA ALA A 77 -1.01 -5.20 -7.54
C ALA A 77 -0.01 -4.72 -6.47
N PHE A 78 -0.47 -4.77 -5.22
CA PHE A 78 0.26 -4.31 -4.05
C PHE A 78 0.47 -5.45 -3.06
N GLY A 79 1.70 -5.61 -2.58
CA GLY A 79 2.03 -6.48 -1.46
C GLY A 79 2.02 -5.67 -0.18
N LEU A 80 1.22 -6.10 0.79
CA LEU A 80 1.04 -5.47 2.09
C LEU A 80 1.66 -6.35 3.16
N THR A 81 2.44 -5.73 4.05
CA THR A 81 3.03 -6.39 5.22
C THR A 81 2.49 -5.77 6.48
N PHE A 82 1.73 -6.54 7.25
CA PHE A 82 1.17 -6.14 8.53
C PHE A 82 1.96 -6.76 9.67
N GLN A 83 2.19 -6.01 10.73
CA GLN A 83 2.83 -6.52 11.94
C GLN A 83 2.44 -5.67 13.15
N SER A 84 1.97 -6.34 14.21
CA SER A 84 1.69 -5.70 15.49
C SER A 84 2.88 -5.85 16.45
N ASN A 85 3.04 -4.88 17.35
CA ASN A 85 3.99 -4.95 18.46
C ASN A 85 3.34 -5.48 19.76
N LEU A 86 2.02 -5.66 19.77
CA LEU A 86 1.23 -5.98 20.97
C LEU A 86 0.74 -7.43 21.00
N GLY A 87 0.66 -8.11 19.85
CA GLY A 87 0.16 -9.48 19.76
C GLY A 87 0.25 -10.05 18.35
N ASN A 88 -0.12 -11.33 18.22
CA ASN A 88 -0.31 -11.94 16.91
C ASN A 88 -1.54 -11.34 16.22
N LEU A 89 -1.43 -11.10 14.92
CA LEU A 89 -2.57 -10.70 14.09
C LEU A 89 -3.29 -11.97 13.62
N THR A 90 -4.59 -12.04 13.88
CA THR A 90 -5.44 -13.13 13.41
C THR A 90 -5.82 -12.91 11.94
N ALA A 91 -6.17 -14.00 11.23
CA ALA A 91 -6.62 -13.89 9.85
C ALA A 91 -7.85 -12.96 9.73
N HIS A 92 -8.80 -13.07 10.67
CA HIS A 92 -10.02 -12.27 10.70
C HIS A 92 -9.72 -10.76 10.86
N GLU A 93 -8.82 -10.38 11.78
CA GLU A 93 -8.44 -8.96 11.94
C GLU A 93 -7.82 -8.37 10.69
N ILE A 94 -7.04 -9.17 9.95
CA ILE A 94 -6.46 -8.75 8.68
C ILE A 94 -7.54 -8.64 7.60
N ASP A 95 -8.46 -9.61 7.53
CA ASP A 95 -9.58 -9.59 6.57
C ASP A 95 -10.45 -8.35 6.76
N ASP A 96 -10.79 -8.02 8.01
CA ASP A 96 -11.54 -6.81 8.35
C ASP A 96 -10.78 -5.54 7.95
N LEU A 97 -9.47 -5.51 8.19
CA LEU A 97 -8.61 -4.37 7.85
C LEU A 97 -8.53 -4.17 6.33
N ILE A 98 -8.37 -5.25 5.57
CA ILE A 98 -8.36 -5.24 4.11
C ILE A 98 -9.72 -4.77 3.58
N GLY A 99 -10.82 -5.30 4.14
CA GLY A 99 -12.17 -4.88 3.79
C GLY A 99 -12.38 -3.37 4.01
N LYS A 100 -11.88 -2.85 5.14
CA LYS A 100 -11.89 -1.41 5.43
C LYS A 100 -11.09 -0.60 4.41
N ILE A 101 -9.85 -1.01 4.10
CA ILE A 101 -9.01 -0.32 3.10
C ILE A 101 -9.73 -0.25 1.75
N ILE A 102 -10.32 -1.37 1.30
CA ILE A 102 -11.07 -1.42 0.04
C ILE A 102 -12.30 -0.51 0.08
N GLN A 103 -13.04 -0.48 1.20
CA GLN A 103 -14.21 0.36 1.34
C GLN A 103 -13.86 1.86 1.32
N ASP A 104 -12.78 2.25 2.01
CA ASP A 104 -12.28 3.62 2.01
C ASP A 104 -11.83 4.04 0.60
N MET A 105 -11.13 3.15 -0.11
CA MET A 105 -10.70 3.38 -1.50
C MET A 105 -11.85 3.50 -2.49
N LYS A 106 -12.87 2.66 -2.38
CA LYS A 106 -14.09 2.78 -3.19
C LYS A 106 -14.73 4.15 -3.03
N THR A 107 -14.75 4.67 -1.80
CA THR A 107 -15.39 5.95 -1.49
C THR A 107 -14.58 7.14 -2.01
N ARG A 108 -13.24 7.08 -1.93
CA ARG A 108 -12.38 8.24 -2.25
C ARG A 108 -11.81 8.25 -3.66
N ILE A 109 -11.53 7.09 -4.23
CA ILE A 109 -10.74 6.93 -5.47
C ILE A 109 -11.52 6.13 -6.53
N ASN A 110 -12.75 5.69 -6.24
CA ASN A 110 -13.59 4.90 -7.15
C ASN A 110 -12.88 3.65 -7.71
N VAL A 111 -12.33 2.84 -6.80
CA VAL A 111 -11.51 1.66 -7.13
C VAL A 111 -12.36 0.39 -7.19
N GLU A 112 -12.09 -0.49 -8.15
CA GLU A 112 -12.68 -1.83 -8.21
C GLU A 112 -11.65 -2.91 -7.81
N LEU A 113 -12.08 -3.89 -7.01
CA LEU A 113 -11.23 -5.03 -6.65
C LEU A 113 -11.17 -6.01 -7.82
N ARG A 114 -9.97 -6.50 -8.13
CA ARG A 114 -9.79 -7.62 -9.06
C ARG A 114 -9.64 -8.91 -8.26
N GLU A 115 -10.63 -9.79 -8.35
CA GLU A 115 -10.52 -11.18 -7.90
C GLU A 115 -9.66 -12.02 -8.85
#